data_AF-A0A7X8W8X6-F1
#
_entry.id   AF-A0A7X8W8X6-F1
#
_cell.length_a   1.000
_cell.length_b   1.000
_cell.length_c   1.000
_cell.angle_alpha   90.00
_cell.angle_beta   90.00
_cell.angle_gamma   90.00
#
_symmetry.space_group_name_H-M   'P 1'
#
loop_
_entity.id
_entity.type
_entity.pdbx_description
1 polymer ?
#
loop_
_entity_poly.entity_id
_entity_poly.type
_entity_poly.pdbx_seq_one_letter_code
_entity_poly.pdbx_strand_id
1 'polypeptide(L)'
;MHKWTRLVAACEKSDLSINRWCKEQGISPSTYYKYRRELRLLEEEGTKGNSKWQALTIVPDETFVSSGIRLYITEKNYLEIKSGFDPKLLQEIIEVLRA
;
A
#
# COMPACT_ATOMS: atom_id res chain seq x y z
N MET A 1 2.71 -8.51 -19.53
CA MET A 1 4.11 -9.02 -19.55
C MET A 1 4.70 -8.71 -20.93
N HIS A 2 5.76 -7.92 -21.02
CA HIS A 2 6.26 -7.44 -22.31
C HIS A 2 7.03 -8.54 -23.07
N LYS A 3 6.89 -8.57 -24.42
CA LYS A 3 7.51 -9.57 -25.30
C LYS A 3 9.04 -9.65 -25.15
N TRP A 4 9.68 -8.52 -24.88
CA TRP A 4 11.13 -8.40 -24.74
C TRP A 4 11.66 -8.94 -23.39
N THR A 5 10.85 -8.94 -22.33
CA THR A 5 11.22 -9.54 -21.03
C THR A 5 11.39 -11.05 -21.14
N ARG A 6 10.49 -11.71 -21.89
CA ARG A 6 10.59 -13.15 -22.17
C ARG A 6 11.81 -13.49 -23.01
N LEU A 7 12.18 -12.61 -23.94
CA LEU A 7 13.36 -12.77 -24.78
C LEU A 7 14.65 -12.73 -23.93
N VAL A 8 14.81 -11.77 -23.03
CA VAL A 8 15.99 -11.71 -22.14
C VAL A 8 16.08 -12.95 -21.25
N ALA A 9 14.96 -13.36 -20.63
CA ALA A 9 14.93 -14.57 -19.80
C ALA A 9 15.21 -15.87 -20.60
N ALA A 10 14.80 -15.93 -21.86
CA ALA A 10 15.09 -17.07 -22.73
C ALA A 10 16.57 -17.10 -23.16
N CYS A 11 17.21 -15.94 -23.37
CA CYS A 11 18.64 -15.87 -23.64
C CYS A 11 19.45 -16.35 -22.44
N GLU A 12 19.10 -15.94 -21.23
CA GLU A 12 19.80 -16.35 -19.99
C GLU A 12 19.70 -17.84 -19.72
N LYS A 13 18.61 -18.50 -20.15
CA LYS A 13 18.42 -19.95 -20.04
C LYS A 13 19.01 -20.77 -21.19
N SER A 14 19.50 -20.11 -22.24
CA SER A 14 19.91 -20.81 -23.47
C SER A 14 21.36 -21.32 -23.44
N ASP A 15 22.17 -20.91 -22.46
CA ASP A 15 23.62 -21.17 -22.38
C ASP A 15 24.44 -20.75 -23.62
N LEU A 16 23.82 -20.04 -24.56
CA LEU A 16 24.47 -19.49 -25.75
C LEU A 16 25.07 -18.12 -25.45
N SER A 17 26.09 -17.74 -26.21
CA SER A 17 26.55 -16.36 -26.20
C SER A 17 25.46 -15.43 -26.75
N ILE A 18 25.32 -14.24 -26.17
CA ILE A 18 24.29 -13.26 -26.54
C ILE A 18 24.29 -12.99 -28.05
N ASN A 19 25.47 -12.88 -28.68
CA ASN A 19 25.58 -12.65 -30.12
C ASN A 19 25.02 -13.81 -30.95
N ARG A 20 25.29 -15.06 -30.54
CA ARG A 20 24.77 -16.24 -31.22
C ARG A 20 23.26 -16.35 -31.05
N TRP A 21 22.79 -16.13 -29.82
CA TRP A 21 21.36 -16.14 -29.51
C TRP A 21 20.58 -15.05 -30.26
N CYS A 22 21.12 -13.82 -30.31
CA CYS A 22 20.52 -12.72 -31.06
C CYS A 22 20.39 -13.05 -32.55
N LYS A 23 21.42 -13.70 -33.12
CA LYS A 23 21.41 -14.15 -34.53
C LYS A 23 20.32 -15.20 -34.78
N GLU A 24 20.15 -16.17 -33.88
CA GLU A 24 19.12 -17.21 -34.00
C GLU A 24 17.69 -16.63 -33.84
N GLN A 25 17.51 -15.64 -32.97
CA GLN A 25 16.23 -14.98 -32.73
C GLN A 25 15.91 -13.84 -33.71
N GLY A 26 16.82 -13.52 -34.64
CA GLY A 26 16.64 -12.44 -35.61
C GLY A 26 16.57 -11.05 -34.99
N ILE A 27 17.18 -10.84 -33.82
CA ILE A 27 17.25 -9.53 -33.17
C ILE A 27 18.67 -8.97 -33.22
N SER A 28 18.78 -7.64 -33.26
CA SER A 28 20.10 -7.01 -33.20
C SER A 28 20.66 -7.05 -31.77
N PRO A 29 21.98 -7.25 -31.57
CA PRO A 29 22.59 -7.22 -30.25
C PRO A 29 22.36 -5.89 -29.51
N SER A 30 22.34 -4.76 -30.22
CA SER A 30 22.08 -3.45 -29.62
C SER A 30 20.66 -3.35 -29.05
N THR A 31 19.67 -3.90 -29.76
CA THR A 31 18.29 -4.00 -29.25
C THR A 31 18.22 -4.88 -27.99
N TYR A 32 18.95 -6.00 -27.97
CA TYR A 32 19.02 -6.86 -26.79
C TYR A 32 19.59 -6.13 -25.57
N TYR A 33 20.72 -5.43 -25.73
CA TYR A 33 21.33 -4.67 -24.63
C TYR A 33 20.44 -3.53 -24.15
N LYS A 34 19.67 -2.89 -25.05
CA LYS A 34 18.66 -1.88 -24.67
C LYS A 34 17.61 -2.49 -23.73
N TYR A 35 17.03 -3.63 -24.11
CA TYR A 35 16.05 -4.34 -23.28
C TYR A 35 16.62 -4.78 -21.94
N ARG A 36 17.84 -5.32 -21.93
CA ARG A 36 18.51 -5.73 -20.69
C ARG A 36 18.74 -4.54 -19.74
N ARG A 37 19.07 -3.36 -20.29
CA ARG A 37 19.24 -2.13 -19.51
C ARG A 37 17.90 -1.65 -18.92
N GLU A 38 16.83 -1.66 -19.71
CA GLU A 38 15.49 -1.28 -19.23
C GLU A 38 14.99 -2.20 -18.11
N LEU A 39 15.26 -3.51 -18.19
CA LEU A 39 14.96 -4.45 -17.10
C LEU A 39 15.69 -4.11 -15.81
N ARG A 40 17.00 -3.83 -15.90
CA ARG A 40 17.78 -3.42 -14.72
C ARG A 40 17.25 -2.15 -14.10
N LEU A 41 16.85 -1.16 -14.90
CA LEU A 41 16.27 0.07 -14.38
C LEU A 41 14.94 -0.19 -13.67
N LEU A 42 14.09 -1.08 -14.18
CA LEU A 42 12.85 -1.47 -13.51
C LEU A 42 13.09 -2.23 -12.20
N GLU A 43 14.09 -3.12 -12.17
CA GLU A 43 14.51 -3.82 -10.95
C GLU A 43 15.13 -2.86 -9.92
N GLU A 44 15.92 -1.89 -10.38
CA GLU A 44 16.50 -0.83 -9.57
C GLU A 44 15.44 0.15 -9.06
N GLU A 45 14.42 0.50 -9.84
CA GLU A 45 13.27 1.30 -9.40
C GLU A 45 12.39 0.55 -8.39
N GLY A 46 12.32 -0.78 -8.50
CA GLY A 46 11.65 -1.65 -7.54
C GLY A 46 12.43 -1.84 -6.22
N THR A 47 13.75 -1.66 -6.22
CA THR A 47 14.63 -1.88 -5.04
C THR A 47 15.13 -0.58 -4.40
N LYS A 48 15.35 0.48 -5.19
CA LYS A 48 15.49 1.87 -4.73
C LYS A 48 14.13 2.51 -4.89
N GLY A 49 13.34 2.45 -3.83
CA GLY A 49 11.99 3.00 -3.80
C GLY A 49 11.92 4.39 -4.43
N ASN A 50 11.47 4.46 -5.68
CA ASN A 50 10.79 5.63 -6.21
C ASN A 50 9.32 5.63 -5.74
N SER A 51 9.09 5.05 -4.57
CA SER A 51 7.93 5.28 -3.77
C SER A 51 8.04 6.70 -3.24
N LYS A 52 7.44 7.66 -3.96
CA LYS A 52 7.01 8.93 -3.38
C LYS A 52 6.03 8.73 -2.20
N TRP A 53 5.69 7.49 -1.89
CA TRP A 53 4.90 7.07 -0.75
C TRP A 53 5.84 6.65 0.37
N GLN A 54 5.87 7.47 1.41
CA GLN A 54 6.46 7.11 2.68
C GLN A 54 5.35 6.54 3.55
N ALA A 55 5.61 5.43 4.24
CA ALA A 55 4.65 4.87 5.18
C ALA A 55 4.46 5.87 6.34
N LEU A 56 3.24 6.38 6.50
CA LEU A 56 2.85 7.14 7.67
C LEU A 56 2.65 6.16 8.82
N THR A 57 3.56 6.19 9.79
CA THR A 57 3.32 5.52 11.07
C THR A 57 2.35 6.40 11.85
N ILE A 58 1.07 6.00 11.88
CA ILE A 58 0.09 6.58 12.77
C ILE A 58 0.48 6.13 14.17
N VAL A 59 1.19 6.99 14.89
CA VAL A 59 1.38 6.82 16.33
C VAL A 59 0.03 7.12 16.96
N PRO A 60 -0.62 6.16 17.65
CA PRO A 60 -1.79 6.48 18.44
C PRO A 60 -1.36 7.57 19.42
N ASP A 61 -2.05 8.70 19.39
CA ASP A 61 -1.80 9.76 20.36
C ASP A 61 -2.18 9.23 21.74
N GLU A 62 -1.19 8.72 22.49
CA GLU A 62 -1.37 8.26 23.87
C GLU A 62 -1.82 9.41 24.79
N THR A 63 -1.76 10.66 24.31
CA THR A 63 -2.26 11.85 25.02
C THR A 63 -3.66 12.27 24.61
N PHE A 64 -4.35 11.51 23.75
CA PHE A 64 -5.79 11.72 23.50
C PHE A 64 -6.59 11.26 24.72
N VAL A 65 -6.51 12.04 25.79
CA VAL A 65 -7.43 11.98 26.92
C VAL A 65 -8.78 12.37 26.34
N SER A 66 -9.58 11.38 25.92
CA SER A 66 -10.95 11.64 25.49
C SER A 66 -11.67 12.24 26.70
N SER A 67 -11.77 13.57 26.74
CA SER A 67 -12.57 14.25 27.73
C SER A 67 -14.01 13.76 27.56
N GLY A 68 -14.63 13.35 28.64
CA GLY A 68 -15.96 12.76 28.61
C GLY A 68 -16.75 13.18 29.82
N ILE A 69 -18.07 13.15 29.69
CA ILE A 69 -19.02 13.46 30.76
C ILE A 69 -19.72 12.16 31.14
N ARG A 70 -19.77 11.87 32.45
CA ARG A 70 -20.55 10.76 33.00
C ARG A 70 -21.84 11.29 33.61
N LEU A 71 -22.97 10.77 33.15
CA LEU A 71 -24.29 11.06 33.67
C LEU A 71 -24.76 9.84 34.47
N TYR A 72 -24.91 9.99 35.78
CA TYR A 72 -25.42 8.92 36.65
C TYR A 72 -26.95 8.94 36.65
N ILE A 73 -27.56 7.81 36.28
CA ILE A 73 -29.02 7.63 36.30
C ILE A 73 -29.42 6.95 37.62
N THR A 74 -28.63 5.98 38.07
CA THR A 74 -28.71 5.37 39.41
C THR A 74 -27.30 5.19 39.97
N GLU A 75 -27.18 4.68 41.20
CA GLU A 75 -25.86 4.41 41.81
C GLU A 75 -25.00 3.41 41.01
N LYS A 76 -25.62 2.56 40.19
CA LYS A 76 -24.93 1.53 39.40
C LYS A 76 -25.02 1.73 37.89
N ASN A 77 -25.95 2.55 37.41
CA ASN A 77 -26.16 2.81 35.99
C ASN A 77 -25.73 4.24 35.65
N TYR A 78 -24.80 4.36 34.72
CA TYR A 78 -24.34 5.64 34.20
C TYR A 78 -24.22 5.58 32.68
N LEU A 79 -24.33 6.75 32.05
CA LEU A 79 -24.03 6.95 30.64
C LEU A 79 -22.72 7.75 30.53
N GLU A 80 -21.74 7.23 29.80
CA GLU A 80 -20.48 7.94 29.52
C GLU A 80 -20.49 8.47 28.09
N ILE A 81 -20.46 9.80 27.96
CA ILE A 81 -20.46 10.50 26.68
C ILE A 81 -19.05 11.02 26.43
N LYS A 82 -18.37 10.49 25.42
CA LYS A 82 -17.01 10.91 25.06
C LYS A 82 -17.04 12.18 24.19
N SER A 83 -15.97 12.96 24.24
CA SER A 83 -15.74 14.06 23.30
C SER A 83 -15.77 13.55 21.87
N GLY A 84 -16.44 14.30 20.99
CA GLY A 84 -16.68 13.92 19.60
C GLY A 84 -17.89 12.99 19.39
N PHE A 85 -18.66 12.68 20.43
CA PHE A 85 -19.93 11.96 20.27
C PHE A 85 -20.92 12.79 19.45
N ASP A 86 -21.66 12.14 18.54
CA ASP A 86 -22.67 12.80 17.71
C ASP A 86 -23.91 13.18 18.54
N PRO A 87 -24.21 14.48 18.72
CA PRO A 87 -25.37 14.91 19.50
C PRO A 87 -26.72 14.42 18.95
N LYS A 88 -26.86 14.25 17.63
CA LYS A 88 -28.12 13.81 17.02
C LYS A 88 -28.40 12.35 17.33
N LEU A 89 -27.39 11.51 17.23
CA LEU A 89 -27.51 10.09 17.58
C LEU A 89 -27.86 9.92 19.07
N LEU A 90 -27.30 10.75 19.96
CA LEU A 90 -27.65 10.71 21.38
C LEU A 90 -29.13 10.98 21.58
N GLN A 91 -29.64 12.01 20.90
CA GLN A 91 -31.04 12.39 20.96
C GLN A 91 -31.95 11.27 20.47
N GLU A 92 -31.65 10.66 19.31
CA GLU A 92 -32.42 9.55 18.76
C GLU A 92 -32.47 8.35 19.72
N ILE A 93 -31.34 8.00 20.34
CA ILE A 93 -31.27 6.92 21.32
C ILE A 93 -32.15 7.23 22.54
N ILE A 94 -32.09 8.46 23.06
CA ILE A 94 -32.91 8.89 24.21
C ILE A 94 -34.40 8.85 23.85
N GLU A 95 -34.77 9.25 22.64
CA GLU A 95 -36.16 9.22 22.18
C GLU A 95 -36.71 7.78 22.10
N VAL A 96 -35.92 6.83 21.60
CA VAL A 96 -36.29 5.40 21.56
C VAL A 96 -36.48 4.82 22.96
N LEU A 97 -35.61 5.19 23.91
CA LEU A 97 -35.67 4.67 25.28
C LEU A 97 -36.78 5.29 26.15
N ARG A 98 -37.44 6.37 25.68
CA ARG A 98 -38.59 6.98 26.37
C ARG A 98 -39.92 6.30 26.06
N ALA A 99 -39.97 5.38 25.08
CA ALA A 99 -41.16 4.59 24.75
C ALA A 99 -41.32 3.38 25.67
#